data_AF-A0AA44LH51-F1
#
_entry.id   AF-A0AA44LH51-F1
#
_cell.length_a   1.000
_cell.length_b   1.000
_cell.length_c   1.000
_cell.angle_alpha   90.00
_cell.angle_beta   90.00
_cell.angle_gamma   90.00
#
_symmetry.space_group_name_H-M   'P 1'
#
loop_
_entity.id
_entity.type
_entity.pdbx_description
1 polymer ?
#
loop_
_entity_poly.entity_id
_entity_poly.type
_entity_poly.pdbx_seq_one_letter_code
_entity_poly.pdbx_strand_id
1 'polypeptide(L)'
;MSMIDCYEPDFVRLFLSHHPDSALLAEMRWKTEVRQSLVLTDPASCQAALGDPNAFVLHTSQCAADADSPALSPRDQVLNQSALHTITLPGLSPELRLYALGIMLSFSEKCPGDSDPMLEKLASLPQVLAAHAQSGKLQEQFAQLPSLPQLQRELITQMGSCEFNWDLLPESSRKLTLPLQVSLLMLQDANSEAMLQQQLQDQWLNTYERYFAHDAWIFSNYLIYRLYHDTFPQHESESALLRFFWLVADVFMLRTLFCLWTMDDSTLSHDEIYALFALFEAWRNSENARSLRLHILDMLPGDPLLSAFSLITR
;
A
#
# COMPACT_ATOMS: atom_id res chain seq x y z
N MET A 1 25.28 -14.25 24.72
CA MET A 1 24.83 -13.52 23.52
C MET A 1 23.47 -12.94 23.87
N SER A 2 23.22 -11.66 23.58
CA SER A 2 21.90 -11.08 23.81
C SER A 2 20.92 -11.72 22.83
N MET A 3 19.72 -12.08 23.29
CA MET A 3 18.64 -12.58 22.44
C MET A 3 17.66 -11.44 22.18
N ILE A 4 17.12 -11.37 20.96
CA ILE A 4 16.12 -10.38 20.55
C ILE A 4 14.93 -11.10 19.92
N ASP A 5 13.79 -10.42 19.85
CA ASP A 5 12.58 -11.00 19.29
C ASP A 5 12.68 -11.06 17.76
N CYS A 6 12.26 -12.19 17.21
CA CYS A 6 12.15 -12.41 15.77
C CYS A 6 10.68 -12.67 15.43
N TYR A 7 10.13 -11.83 14.59
CA TYR A 7 8.73 -11.86 14.18
C TYR A 7 8.61 -12.45 12.78
N GLU A 8 7.85 -13.54 12.67
CA GLU A 8 7.59 -14.26 11.43
C GLU A 8 6.07 -14.32 11.18
N PRO A 9 5.55 -13.60 10.18
CA PRO A 9 4.16 -13.76 9.75
C PRO A 9 3.89 -15.14 9.14
N ASP A 10 2.67 -15.65 9.30
CA ASP A 10 2.23 -16.95 8.76
C ASP A 10 2.52 -17.12 7.26
N PHE A 11 2.36 -16.05 6.46
CA PHE A 11 2.64 -16.12 5.03
C PHE A 11 4.11 -16.43 4.70
N VAL A 12 5.05 -15.92 5.50
CA VAL A 12 6.49 -16.17 5.32
C VAL A 12 6.77 -17.64 5.58
N ARG A 13 6.28 -18.13 6.73
CA ARG A 13 6.47 -19.51 7.17
C ARG A 13 5.90 -20.52 6.18
N LEU A 14 4.67 -20.29 5.71
CA LEU A 14 4.01 -21.14 4.72
C LEU A 14 4.77 -21.14 3.38
N PHE A 15 5.20 -19.97 2.92
CA PHE A 15 5.96 -19.85 1.69
C PHE A 15 7.31 -20.58 1.77
N LEU A 16 8.09 -20.34 2.84
CA LEU A 16 9.40 -20.99 3.03
C LEU A 16 9.31 -22.50 3.24
N SER A 17 8.19 -23.02 3.75
CA SER A 17 7.99 -24.48 3.84
C SER A 17 7.97 -25.18 2.46
N HIS A 18 7.62 -24.44 1.41
CA HIS A 18 7.64 -24.91 0.02
C HIS A 18 8.85 -24.39 -0.76
N HIS A 19 9.44 -23.27 -0.34
CA HIS A 19 10.56 -22.57 -0.98
C HIS A 19 11.67 -22.20 0.02
N PRO A 20 12.36 -23.20 0.63
CA PRO A 20 13.23 -22.97 1.80
C PRO A 20 14.41 -22.04 1.54
N ASP A 21 14.93 -22.00 0.31
CA ASP A 21 16.09 -21.18 -0.08
C ASP A 21 15.70 -20.00 -0.97
N SER A 22 14.46 -19.50 -0.83
CA SER A 22 13.98 -18.44 -1.69
C SER A 22 14.75 -17.13 -1.49
N ALA A 23 15.22 -16.55 -2.60
CA ALA A 23 15.83 -15.22 -2.62
C ALA A 23 14.84 -14.08 -2.30
N LEU A 24 13.55 -14.40 -2.18
CA LEU A 24 12.50 -13.44 -1.85
C LEU A 24 12.38 -13.19 -0.35
N LEU A 25 13.03 -14.00 0.50
CA LEU A 25 13.07 -13.75 1.94
C LEU A 25 13.74 -12.39 2.21
N ALA A 26 13.01 -11.51 2.89
CA ALA A 26 13.51 -10.24 3.37
C ALA A 26 13.57 -10.26 4.90
N GLU A 27 14.69 -9.84 5.46
CA GLU A 27 14.85 -9.64 6.90
C GLU A 27 15.15 -8.18 7.20
N MET A 28 14.27 -7.53 7.95
CA MET A 28 14.54 -6.22 8.53
C MET A 28 15.09 -6.43 9.93
N ARG A 29 16.30 -5.92 10.18
CA ARG A 29 17.02 -6.15 11.45
C ARG A 29 17.29 -4.85 12.17
N TRP A 30 16.98 -4.84 13.45
CA TRP A 30 17.33 -3.78 14.39
C TRP A 30 17.98 -4.38 15.64
N LYS A 31 18.58 -3.52 16.46
CA LYS A 31 19.24 -3.93 17.71
C LYS A 31 18.34 -4.69 18.69
N THR A 32 17.02 -4.52 18.59
CA THR A 32 16.04 -5.06 19.53
C THR A 32 15.08 -6.06 18.92
N GLU A 33 14.97 -6.14 17.60
CA GLU A 33 14.04 -7.02 16.91
C GLU A 33 14.48 -7.36 15.48
N VAL A 34 14.00 -8.49 14.98
CA VAL A 34 14.07 -8.89 13.58
C VAL A 34 12.64 -9.13 13.08
N ARG A 35 12.35 -8.68 11.86
CA ARG A 35 11.09 -8.97 11.17
C ARG A 35 11.40 -9.73 9.89
N GLN A 36 10.69 -10.82 9.65
CA GLN A 36 10.75 -11.56 8.41
C GLN A 36 9.58 -11.19 7.50
N SER A 37 9.84 -11.10 6.21
CA SER A 37 8.84 -10.80 5.18
C SER A 37 9.26 -11.44 3.86
N LEU A 38 8.45 -11.25 2.82
CA LEU A 38 8.81 -11.62 1.45
C LEU A 38 8.77 -10.38 0.56
N VAL A 39 9.70 -10.31 -0.38
CA VAL A 39 9.62 -9.38 -1.51
C VAL A 39 8.51 -9.87 -2.44
N LEU A 40 7.44 -9.09 -2.59
CA LEU A 40 6.24 -9.48 -3.34
C LEU A 40 6.35 -9.24 -4.86
N THR A 41 7.46 -9.63 -5.48
CA THR A 41 7.74 -9.38 -6.91
C THR A 41 7.42 -10.55 -7.84
N ASP A 42 6.84 -11.62 -7.29
CA ASP A 42 6.36 -12.79 -8.03
C ASP A 42 4.94 -13.19 -7.57
N PRO A 43 4.14 -13.84 -8.43
CA PRO A 43 2.76 -14.18 -8.08
C PRO A 43 2.63 -15.11 -6.86
N ALA A 44 3.60 -16.00 -6.61
CA ALA A 44 3.49 -16.98 -5.52
C ALA A 44 3.72 -16.32 -4.16
N SER A 45 4.67 -15.38 -4.05
CA SER A 45 4.83 -14.59 -2.83
C SER A 45 3.63 -13.67 -2.59
N CYS A 46 3.09 -13.05 -3.64
CA CYS A 46 1.84 -12.28 -3.55
C CYS A 46 0.68 -13.14 -3.07
N GLN A 47 0.51 -14.34 -3.63
CA GLN A 47 -0.52 -15.28 -3.19
C GLN A 47 -0.37 -15.64 -1.72
N ALA A 48 0.84 -15.92 -1.24
CA ALA A 48 1.10 -16.23 0.15
C ALA A 48 0.68 -15.09 1.08
N ALA A 49 1.09 -13.85 0.77
CA ALA A 49 0.81 -12.69 1.61
C ALA A 49 -0.64 -12.19 1.53
N LEU A 50 -1.28 -12.30 0.37
CA LEU A 50 -2.56 -11.65 0.09
C LEU A 50 -3.75 -12.61 0.09
N GLY A 51 -3.51 -13.91 -0.15
CA GLY A 51 -4.58 -14.86 -0.42
C GLY A 51 -5.30 -15.41 0.82
N ASP A 52 -4.69 -15.35 2.00
CA ASP A 52 -5.29 -15.83 3.25
C ASP A 52 -5.63 -14.67 4.21
N PRO A 53 -6.86 -14.57 4.74
CA PRO A 53 -7.20 -13.54 5.73
C PRO A 53 -6.36 -13.58 7.01
N ASN A 54 -5.69 -14.71 7.31
CA ASN A 54 -4.82 -14.90 8.47
C ASN A 54 -3.32 -14.84 8.11
N ALA A 55 -2.96 -14.43 6.88
CA ALA A 55 -1.57 -14.35 6.40
C ALA A 55 -0.62 -13.60 7.36
N PHE A 56 -1.14 -12.63 8.12
CA PHE A 56 -0.37 -11.78 9.04
C PHE A 56 -0.45 -12.20 10.51
N VAL A 57 -0.94 -13.40 10.83
CA VAL A 57 -0.78 -13.95 12.19
C VAL A 57 0.72 -14.06 12.49
N LEU A 58 1.14 -13.42 13.58
CA LEU A 58 2.55 -13.24 13.91
C LEU A 58 3.04 -14.33 14.85
N HIS A 59 4.12 -15.01 14.48
CA HIS A 59 4.85 -15.92 15.34
C HIS A 59 6.09 -15.23 15.88
N THR A 60 6.27 -15.30 17.20
CA THR A 60 7.45 -14.72 17.86
C THR A 60 8.40 -15.83 18.28
N SER A 61 9.65 -15.70 17.89
CA SER A 61 10.77 -16.52 18.34
C SER A 61 11.90 -15.63 18.86
N GLN A 62 12.99 -16.21 19.35
CA GLN A 62 14.17 -15.46 19.76
C GLN A 62 15.35 -15.78 18.84
N CYS A 63 16.06 -14.75 18.39
CA CYS A 63 17.30 -14.90 17.62
C CYS A 63 18.45 -14.13 18.27
N ALA A 64 19.68 -14.39 17.82
CA ALA A 64 20.85 -13.72 18.35
C ALA A 64 20.86 -12.25 17.91
N ALA A 65 21.10 -11.34 18.86
CA ALA A 65 21.24 -9.93 18.56
C ALA A 65 22.48 -9.67 17.69
N ASP A 66 22.31 -8.78 16.73
CA ASP A 66 23.40 -8.22 15.94
C ASP A 66 23.71 -6.79 16.43
N ALA A 67 24.93 -6.59 16.92
CA ALA A 67 25.36 -5.33 17.49
C ALA A 67 25.52 -4.21 16.43
N ASP A 68 25.74 -4.59 15.17
CA ASP A 68 25.97 -3.68 14.05
C ASP A 68 24.64 -3.23 13.40
N SER A 69 23.52 -3.85 13.75
CA SER A 69 22.19 -3.46 13.27
C SER A 69 21.79 -2.04 13.76
N PRO A 70 21.00 -1.28 12.99
CA PRO A 70 20.53 0.04 13.38
C PRO A 70 19.56 -0.04 14.58
N ALA A 71 19.42 1.07 15.31
CA ALA A 71 18.39 1.18 16.34
C ALA A 71 17.08 1.64 15.71
N LEU A 72 15.98 0.95 16.00
CA LEU A 72 14.64 1.47 15.71
C LEU A 72 14.24 2.40 16.86
N SER A 73 13.84 3.63 16.56
CA SER A 73 13.46 4.55 17.63
C SER A 73 12.14 4.12 18.28
N PRO A 74 11.93 4.39 19.59
CA PRO A 74 10.64 4.10 20.24
C PRO A 74 9.46 4.77 19.54
N ARG A 75 9.67 5.96 18.97
CA ARG A 75 8.64 6.66 18.21
C ARG A 75 8.30 5.95 16.92
N ASP A 76 9.29 5.46 16.18
CA ASP A 76 9.05 4.72 14.94
C ASP A 76 8.29 3.42 15.21
N GLN A 77 8.65 2.70 16.30
CA GLN A 77 7.91 1.52 16.75
C GLN A 77 6.44 1.83 17.02
N VAL A 78 6.17 2.89 17.81
CA VAL A 78 4.80 3.30 18.16
C VAL A 78 4.04 3.76 16.92
N LEU A 79 4.65 4.53 16.03
CA LEU A 79 3.99 5.00 14.81
C LEU A 79 3.67 3.85 13.85
N ASN A 80 4.58 2.89 13.70
CA ASN A 80 4.34 1.70 12.88
C ASN A 80 3.21 0.85 13.46
N GLN A 81 3.23 0.59 14.77
CA GLN A 81 2.16 -0.16 15.43
C GLN A 81 0.81 0.56 15.35
N SER A 82 0.78 1.88 15.56
CA SER A 82 -0.44 2.68 15.42
C SER A 82 -0.95 2.69 13.98
N ALA A 83 -0.06 2.74 12.98
CA ALA A 83 -0.43 2.65 11.58
C ALA A 83 -1.10 1.31 11.26
N LEU A 84 -0.49 0.20 11.70
CA LEU A 84 -1.03 -1.16 11.56
C LEU A 84 -2.41 -1.27 12.23
N HIS A 85 -2.56 -0.81 13.47
CA HIS A 85 -3.86 -0.81 14.15
C HIS A 85 -4.92 0.02 13.42
N THR A 86 -4.52 1.15 12.83
CA THR A 86 -5.43 2.07 12.13
C THR A 86 -5.98 1.47 10.85
N ILE A 87 -5.14 0.82 10.04
CA ILE A 87 -5.61 0.19 8.78
C ILE A 87 -6.37 -1.13 9.02
N THR A 88 -6.24 -1.73 10.20
CA THR A 88 -7.03 -2.91 10.61
C THR A 88 -8.31 -2.56 11.34
N LEU A 89 -8.70 -1.28 11.41
CA LEU A 89 -9.96 -0.90 12.05
C LEU A 89 -11.16 -1.57 11.35
N PRO A 90 -12.05 -2.22 12.12
CA PRO A 90 -13.14 -3.02 11.55
C PRO A 90 -14.21 -2.13 10.90
N GLY A 91 -14.86 -2.66 9.86
CA GLY A 91 -15.99 -2.01 9.20
C GLY A 91 -15.64 -0.82 8.30
N LEU A 92 -14.36 -0.52 8.08
CA LEU A 92 -13.92 0.52 7.17
C LEU A 92 -13.57 -0.04 5.78
N SER A 93 -13.97 0.68 4.73
CA SER A 93 -13.51 0.44 3.36
C SER A 93 -12.00 0.74 3.22
N PRO A 94 -11.33 0.24 2.17
CA PRO A 94 -9.92 0.56 1.92
C PRO A 94 -9.63 2.07 1.91
N GLU A 95 -10.50 2.87 1.27
CA GLU A 95 -10.34 4.34 1.20
C GLU A 95 -10.48 4.99 2.57
N LEU A 96 -11.45 4.55 3.39
CA LEU A 96 -11.62 5.07 4.76
C LEU A 96 -10.47 4.68 5.69
N ARG A 97 -9.85 3.52 5.50
CA ARG A 97 -8.64 3.11 6.23
C ARG A 97 -7.46 4.01 5.90
N LEU A 98 -7.25 4.29 4.61
CA LEU A 98 -6.21 5.22 4.16
C LEU A 98 -6.49 6.64 4.67
N TYR A 99 -7.75 7.09 4.66
CA TYR A 99 -8.13 8.38 5.23
C TYR A 99 -7.82 8.47 6.73
N ALA A 100 -8.20 7.46 7.52
CA ALA A 100 -7.89 7.38 8.94
C ALA A 100 -6.37 7.39 9.21
N LEU A 101 -5.60 6.65 8.40
CA LEU A 101 -4.14 6.64 8.48
C LEU A 101 -3.55 8.04 8.22
N GLY A 102 -4.03 8.75 7.20
CA GLY A 102 -3.61 10.12 6.92
C GLY A 102 -3.89 11.09 8.07
N ILE A 103 -5.06 10.98 8.71
CA ILE A 103 -5.38 11.76 9.93
C ILE A 103 -4.41 11.43 11.05
N MET A 104 -4.13 10.15 11.31
CA MET A 104 -3.20 9.70 12.33
C MET A 104 -1.80 10.30 12.13
N LEU A 105 -1.29 10.25 10.90
CA LEU A 105 0.04 10.75 10.56
C LEU A 105 0.10 12.28 10.61
N SER A 106 -0.93 12.97 10.12
CA SER A 106 -1.05 14.44 10.26
C SER A 106 -1.02 14.87 11.72
N PHE A 107 -1.67 14.11 12.61
CA PHE A 107 -1.60 14.37 14.04
C PHE A 107 -0.20 14.13 14.59
N SER A 108 0.47 13.07 14.15
CA SER A 108 1.82 12.75 14.61
C SER A 108 2.84 13.85 14.28
N GLU A 109 2.76 14.47 13.09
CA GLU A 109 3.67 15.58 12.72
C GLU A 109 3.43 16.83 13.56
N LYS A 110 2.19 17.08 14.00
CA LYS A 110 1.84 18.18 14.92
C LYS A 110 2.28 17.91 16.37
N CYS A 111 2.73 16.69 16.66
CA CYS A 111 3.12 16.22 17.98
C CYS A 111 4.53 15.59 17.93
N PRO A 112 5.59 16.38 17.66
CA PRO A 112 6.95 15.87 17.55
C PRO A 112 7.53 15.47 18.92
N GLY A 113 8.54 14.59 18.89
CA GLY A 113 9.30 14.15 20.07
C GLY A 113 8.92 12.77 20.60
N ASP A 114 9.77 12.26 21.51
CA ASP A 114 9.81 10.85 21.91
C ASP A 114 9.64 10.65 23.42
N SER A 115 9.03 11.61 24.12
CA SER A 115 8.75 11.46 25.55
C SER A 115 7.65 10.43 25.80
N ASP A 116 7.70 9.70 26.92
CA ASP A 116 6.70 8.66 27.24
C ASP A 116 5.24 9.15 27.11
N PRO A 117 4.85 10.34 27.62
CA PRO A 117 3.47 10.84 27.45
C PRO A 117 3.10 11.10 25.98
N MET A 118 4.08 11.46 25.15
CA MET A 118 3.87 11.65 23.71
C MET A 118 3.68 10.31 23.01
N LEU A 119 4.50 9.32 23.35
CA LEU A 119 4.40 7.96 22.80
C LEU A 119 3.07 7.32 23.17
N GLU A 120 2.63 7.42 24.42
CA GLU A 120 1.30 6.95 24.86
C GLU A 120 0.17 7.63 24.08
N LYS A 121 0.28 8.94 23.85
CA LYS A 121 -0.68 9.70 23.07
C LYS A 121 -0.77 9.16 21.63
N LEU A 122 0.36 8.93 20.97
CA LEU A 122 0.40 8.38 19.61
C LEU A 122 -0.14 6.94 19.56
N ALA A 123 0.17 6.12 20.56
CA ALA A 123 -0.35 4.76 20.70
C ALA A 123 -1.87 4.71 20.87
N SER A 124 -2.49 5.75 21.45
CA SER A 124 -3.94 5.83 21.65
C SER A 124 -4.73 6.29 20.41
N LEU A 125 -4.08 6.87 19.39
CA LEU A 125 -4.77 7.42 18.20
C LEU A 125 -5.66 6.42 17.46
N PRO A 126 -5.26 5.14 17.25
CA PRO A 126 -6.14 4.17 16.59
C PRO A 126 -7.46 3.98 17.34
N GLN A 127 -7.45 4.01 18.67
CA GLN A 127 -8.67 3.88 19.47
C GLN A 127 -9.58 5.12 19.33
N VAL A 128 -8.99 6.31 19.25
CA VAL A 128 -9.75 7.56 18.99
C VAL A 128 -10.40 7.51 17.61
N LEU A 129 -9.66 7.06 16.59
CA LEU A 129 -10.17 6.89 15.23
C LEU A 129 -11.25 5.81 15.14
N ALA A 130 -11.10 4.72 15.90
CA ALA A 130 -12.13 3.68 16.02
C ALA A 130 -13.46 4.26 16.55
N ALA A 131 -13.40 5.12 17.58
CA ALA A 131 -14.59 5.78 18.11
C ALA A 131 -15.25 6.71 17.07
N HIS A 132 -14.45 7.44 16.28
CA HIS A 132 -14.96 8.28 15.18
C HIS A 132 -15.55 7.47 14.02
N ALA A 133 -14.99 6.31 13.72
CA ALA A 133 -15.53 5.38 12.73
C ALA A 133 -16.89 4.81 13.17
N GLN A 134 -17.00 4.41 14.44
CA GLN A 134 -18.24 3.90 15.02
C GLN A 134 -19.35 4.95 15.07
N SER A 135 -19.00 6.21 15.33
CA SER A 135 -19.96 7.31 15.39
C SER A 135 -20.36 7.87 14.01
N GLY A 136 -19.82 7.33 12.91
CA GLY A 136 -20.06 7.84 11.54
C GLY A 136 -19.29 9.12 11.18
N LYS A 137 -18.56 9.71 12.14
CA LYS A 137 -17.89 11.01 11.96
C LYS A 137 -16.76 10.94 10.91
N LEU A 138 -16.04 9.82 10.88
CA LEU A 138 -14.96 9.63 9.93
C LEU A 138 -15.50 9.63 8.49
N GLN A 139 -16.64 8.98 8.27
CA GLN A 139 -17.33 8.86 6.99
C GLN A 139 -17.91 10.21 6.55
N GLU A 140 -18.53 10.95 7.47
CA GLU A 140 -19.03 12.31 7.22
C GLU A 140 -17.91 13.25 6.78
N GLN A 141 -16.77 13.22 7.48
CA GLN A 141 -15.62 14.05 7.13
C GLN A 141 -15.00 13.64 5.79
N PHE A 142 -14.89 12.34 5.53
CA PHE A 142 -14.40 11.82 4.26
C PHE A 142 -15.26 12.27 3.08
N ALA A 143 -16.58 12.25 3.23
CA ALA A 143 -17.53 12.69 2.19
C ALA A 143 -17.46 14.20 1.87
N GLN A 144 -16.83 15.00 2.74
CA GLN A 144 -16.66 16.45 2.56
C GLN A 144 -15.33 16.82 1.90
N LEU A 145 -14.45 15.85 1.64
CA LEU A 145 -13.17 16.13 1.01
C LEU A 145 -13.36 16.67 -0.42
N PRO A 146 -12.60 17.70 -0.82
CA PRO A 146 -12.66 18.21 -2.19
C PRO A 146 -12.07 17.19 -3.17
N SER A 147 -12.70 17.03 -4.32
CA SER A 147 -12.10 16.29 -5.44
C SER A 147 -11.06 17.17 -6.12
N LEU A 148 -9.81 16.68 -6.23
CA LEU A 148 -8.72 17.33 -6.96
C LEU A 148 -8.28 16.40 -8.11
N PRO A 149 -8.94 16.44 -9.27
CA PRO A 149 -8.75 15.44 -10.33
C PRO A 149 -7.42 15.56 -11.07
N GLN A 150 -6.74 16.71 -10.99
CA GLN A 150 -5.51 16.95 -11.75
C GLN A 150 -4.40 15.95 -11.42
N LEU A 151 -4.23 15.60 -10.14
CA LEU A 151 -3.21 14.64 -9.75
C LEU A 151 -3.58 13.21 -10.13
N GLN A 152 -4.86 12.85 -10.04
CA GLN A 152 -5.36 11.56 -10.53
C GLN A 152 -5.07 11.40 -12.02
N ARG A 153 -5.38 12.43 -12.80
CA ARG A 153 -5.16 12.50 -14.24
C ARG A 153 -3.68 12.36 -14.59
N GLU A 154 -2.81 13.12 -13.94
CA GLU A 154 -1.36 13.02 -14.14
C GLU A 154 -0.86 11.59 -13.84
N LEU A 155 -1.27 10.98 -12.72
CA LEU A 155 -0.85 9.60 -12.41
C LEU A 155 -1.37 8.58 -13.43
N ILE A 156 -2.61 8.73 -13.91
CA ILE A 156 -3.17 7.88 -14.99
C ILE A 156 -2.34 8.04 -16.26
N THR A 157 -2.02 9.28 -16.65
CA THR A 157 -1.21 9.57 -17.85
C THR A 157 0.19 8.97 -17.71
N GLN A 158 0.86 9.21 -16.58
CA GLN A 158 2.21 8.71 -16.33
C GLN A 158 2.28 7.18 -16.21
N MET A 159 1.19 6.48 -15.89
CA MET A 159 1.15 5.01 -15.94
C MET A 159 1.53 4.44 -17.31
N GLY A 160 1.31 5.17 -18.41
CA GLY A 160 1.73 4.71 -19.73
C GLY A 160 3.25 4.73 -19.96
N SER A 161 4.01 5.35 -19.05
CA SER A 161 5.49 5.33 -19.04
C SER A 161 6.09 4.25 -18.12
N CYS A 162 5.24 3.55 -17.36
CA CYS A 162 5.71 2.53 -16.42
C CYS A 162 6.26 1.31 -17.16
N GLU A 163 7.51 0.96 -16.84
CA GLU A 163 8.19 -0.23 -17.37
C GLU A 163 7.76 -1.50 -16.61
N PHE A 164 6.51 -1.90 -16.77
CA PHE A 164 5.97 -3.12 -16.16
C PHE A 164 6.53 -4.39 -16.83
N ASN A 165 6.86 -5.40 -16.00
CA ASN A 165 7.22 -6.72 -16.50
C ASN A 165 5.96 -7.56 -16.79
N TRP A 166 5.44 -7.44 -18.01
CA TRP A 166 4.22 -8.14 -18.45
C TRP A 166 4.35 -9.67 -18.52
N ASP A 167 5.57 -10.21 -18.48
CA ASP A 167 5.80 -11.67 -18.48
C ASP A 167 5.31 -12.34 -17.19
N LEU A 168 5.13 -11.57 -16.11
CA LEU A 168 4.55 -12.04 -14.85
C LEU A 168 3.06 -12.37 -14.95
N LEU A 169 2.37 -11.85 -15.98
CA LEU A 169 0.96 -12.17 -16.20
C LEU A 169 0.81 -13.61 -16.71
N PRO A 170 -0.21 -14.35 -16.24
CA PRO A 170 -0.54 -15.65 -16.80
C PRO A 170 -1.00 -15.52 -18.25
N GLU A 171 -0.92 -16.62 -19.01
CA GLU A 171 -1.36 -16.64 -20.40
C GLU A 171 -2.86 -16.37 -20.51
N SER A 172 -3.23 -15.23 -21.09
CA SER A 172 -4.60 -14.82 -21.35
C SER A 172 -4.66 -13.81 -22.50
N SER A 173 -5.86 -13.54 -23.03
CA SER A 173 -6.03 -12.46 -24.01
C SER A 173 -5.59 -11.10 -23.45
N ARG A 174 -5.80 -10.89 -22.15
CA ARG A 174 -5.46 -9.65 -21.45
C ARG A 174 -3.95 -9.43 -21.31
N LYS A 175 -3.14 -10.50 -21.24
CA LYS A 175 -1.67 -10.38 -21.32
C LYS A 175 -1.20 -9.66 -22.59
N LEU A 176 -1.94 -9.79 -23.69
CA LEU A 176 -1.63 -9.13 -24.97
C LEU A 176 -2.21 -7.72 -25.07
N THR A 177 -3.41 -7.49 -24.53
CA THR A 177 -4.14 -6.23 -24.74
C THR A 177 -3.89 -5.18 -23.66
N LEU A 178 -3.69 -5.58 -22.39
CA LEU A 178 -3.45 -4.64 -21.30
C LEU A 178 -2.19 -3.78 -21.51
N PRO A 179 -1.03 -4.34 -21.95
CA PRO A 179 0.17 -3.52 -22.18
C PRO A 179 -0.10 -2.40 -23.19
N LEU A 180 -0.82 -2.71 -24.27
CA LEU A 180 -1.21 -1.73 -25.28
C LEU A 180 -2.14 -0.66 -24.70
N GLN A 181 -3.15 -1.07 -23.91
CA GLN A 181 -4.06 -0.13 -23.26
C GLN A 181 -3.32 0.83 -22.31
N VAL A 182 -2.35 0.31 -21.54
CA VAL A 182 -1.54 1.13 -20.63
C VAL A 182 -0.64 2.10 -21.41
N SER A 183 0.03 1.67 -22.48
CA SER A 183 0.86 2.57 -23.30
C SER A 183 0.06 3.71 -23.96
N LEU A 184 -1.23 3.49 -24.25
CA LEU A 184 -2.12 4.51 -24.83
C LEU A 184 -2.54 5.61 -23.83
N LEU A 185 -2.28 5.44 -22.52
CA LEU A 185 -2.63 6.44 -21.50
C LEU A 185 -1.89 7.76 -21.70
N MET A 186 -0.63 7.73 -22.15
CA MET A 186 0.16 8.95 -22.40
C MET A 186 -0.28 9.72 -23.65
N LEU A 187 -1.11 9.13 -24.51
CA LEU A 187 -1.52 9.72 -25.79
C LEU A 187 -2.86 10.46 -25.71
N GLN A 188 -3.46 10.54 -24.52
CA GLN A 188 -4.76 11.18 -24.33
C GLN A 188 -4.63 12.71 -24.44
N ASP A 189 -5.63 13.35 -25.08
CA ASP A 189 -5.81 14.79 -24.94
C ASP A 189 -6.56 15.12 -23.63
N ALA A 190 -6.59 16.40 -23.25
CA ALA A 190 -7.17 16.82 -21.97
C ALA A 190 -8.66 16.47 -21.81
N ASN A 191 -9.43 16.39 -22.90
CA ASN A 191 -10.84 16.01 -22.85
C ASN A 191 -11.00 14.49 -22.63
N SER A 192 -10.19 13.71 -23.34
CA SER A 192 -10.18 12.25 -23.27
C SER A 192 -9.67 11.77 -21.91
N GLU A 193 -8.67 12.46 -21.34
CA GLU A 193 -8.13 12.19 -20.01
C GLU A 193 -9.18 12.40 -18.91
N ALA A 194 -9.96 13.49 -18.98
CA ALA A 194 -11.04 13.73 -18.03
C ALA A 194 -12.14 12.66 -18.10
N MET A 195 -12.52 12.25 -19.32
CA MET A 195 -13.51 11.20 -19.53
C MET A 195 -13.00 9.84 -19.03
N LEU A 196 -11.75 9.49 -19.34
CA LEU A 196 -11.11 8.26 -18.89
C LEU A 196 -11.02 8.19 -17.36
N GLN A 197 -10.63 9.30 -16.72
CA GLN A 197 -10.58 9.39 -15.26
C GLN A 197 -11.96 9.12 -14.63
N GLN A 198 -13.03 9.68 -15.18
CA GLN A 198 -14.40 9.39 -14.72
C GLN A 198 -14.77 7.91 -14.96
N GLN A 199 -14.48 7.36 -16.13
CA GLN A 199 -14.74 5.95 -16.44
C GLN A 199 -14.01 5.00 -15.49
N LEU A 200 -12.75 5.28 -15.15
CA LEU A 200 -11.98 4.48 -14.20
C LEU A 200 -12.57 4.52 -12.79
N GLN A 201 -13.09 5.68 -12.36
CA GLN A 201 -13.76 5.80 -11.06
C GLN A 201 -15.05 4.98 -10.99
N ASP A 202 -15.88 5.03 -12.03
CA ASP A 202 -17.11 4.23 -12.11
C ASP A 202 -16.79 2.74 -12.22
N GLN A 203 -15.81 2.38 -13.05
CA GLN A 203 -15.35 1.01 -13.24
C GLN A 203 -14.78 0.38 -11.96
N TRP A 204 -14.15 1.19 -11.09
CA TRP A 204 -13.63 0.71 -9.82
C TRP A 204 -14.72 0.12 -8.94
N LEU A 205 -15.92 0.72 -8.91
CA LEU A 205 -17.02 0.22 -8.07
C LEU A 205 -17.45 -1.18 -8.51
N ASN A 206 -17.59 -1.37 -9.82
CA ASN A 206 -17.95 -2.66 -10.39
C ASN A 206 -16.84 -3.70 -10.17
N THR A 207 -15.58 -3.28 -10.35
CA THR A 207 -14.40 -4.14 -10.16
C THR A 207 -14.28 -4.58 -8.70
N TYR A 208 -14.41 -3.64 -7.76
CA TYR A 208 -14.33 -3.92 -6.33
C TYR A 208 -15.47 -4.85 -5.89
N GLU A 209 -16.71 -4.51 -6.22
CA GLU A 209 -17.87 -5.31 -5.83
C GLU A 209 -17.77 -6.76 -6.34
N ARG A 210 -17.32 -6.91 -7.59
CA ARG A 210 -17.26 -8.23 -8.23
C ARG A 210 -16.11 -9.11 -7.75
N TYR A 211 -14.93 -8.53 -7.52
CA TYR A 211 -13.70 -9.32 -7.31
C TYR A 211 -13.11 -9.17 -5.91
N PHE A 212 -13.46 -8.14 -5.15
CA PHE A 212 -12.81 -7.83 -3.87
C PHE A 212 -13.79 -7.68 -2.70
N ALA A 213 -15.10 -7.54 -2.91
CA ALA A 213 -16.04 -7.39 -1.80
C ALA A 213 -16.12 -8.64 -0.90
N HIS A 214 -16.07 -9.84 -1.49
CA HIS A 214 -16.05 -11.10 -0.76
C HIS A 214 -14.67 -11.38 -0.14
N ASP A 215 -13.61 -11.04 -0.87
CA ASP A 215 -12.22 -11.26 -0.48
C ASP A 215 -11.54 -9.95 -0.06
N ALA A 216 -12.25 -9.12 0.72
CA ALA A 216 -11.81 -7.77 1.07
C ALA A 216 -10.50 -7.75 1.90
N TRP A 217 -10.10 -8.91 2.42
CA TRP A 217 -8.81 -9.08 3.06
C TRP A 217 -7.64 -8.91 2.08
N ILE A 218 -7.77 -9.15 0.77
CA ILE A 218 -6.66 -9.00 -0.19
C ILE A 218 -6.06 -7.58 -0.13
N PHE A 219 -6.90 -6.56 -0.23
CA PHE A 219 -6.45 -5.16 -0.10
C PHE A 219 -6.01 -4.82 1.33
N SER A 220 -6.66 -5.40 2.34
CA SER A 220 -6.26 -5.22 3.74
C SER A 220 -4.84 -5.74 3.97
N ASN A 221 -4.56 -6.95 3.50
CA ASN A 221 -3.30 -7.64 3.56
C ASN A 221 -2.23 -6.89 2.79
N TYR A 222 -2.55 -6.31 1.63
CA TYR A 222 -1.60 -5.47 0.91
C TYR A 222 -1.22 -4.22 1.72
N LEU A 223 -2.18 -3.56 2.37
CA LEU A 223 -1.86 -2.42 3.25
C LEU A 223 -1.07 -2.84 4.50
N ILE A 224 -1.44 -3.96 5.15
CA ILE A 224 -0.69 -4.51 6.29
C ILE A 224 0.75 -4.83 5.84
N TYR A 225 0.91 -5.49 4.70
CA TYR A 225 2.20 -5.80 4.08
C TYR A 225 3.05 -4.55 3.91
N ARG A 226 2.54 -3.52 3.21
CA ARG A 226 3.30 -2.28 2.97
C ARG A 226 3.76 -1.66 4.29
N LEU A 227 2.90 -1.66 5.31
CA LEU A 227 3.22 -1.05 6.59
C LEU A 227 4.21 -1.86 7.41
N TYR A 228 4.09 -3.19 7.40
CA TYR A 228 4.98 -4.08 8.12
C TYR A 228 6.35 -4.19 7.45
N HIS A 229 6.38 -4.43 6.13
CA HIS A 229 7.59 -4.62 5.33
C HIS A 229 8.44 -3.35 5.21
N ASP A 230 7.82 -2.17 5.09
CA ASP A 230 8.57 -0.92 5.00
C ASP A 230 8.90 -0.31 6.37
N THR A 231 8.45 -0.92 7.48
CA THR A 231 8.46 -0.27 8.80
C THR A 231 7.81 1.13 8.77
N PHE A 232 6.74 1.25 7.98
CA PHE A 232 6.06 2.51 7.71
C PHE A 232 5.60 3.19 9.02
N PRO A 233 5.70 4.52 9.18
CA PRO A 233 6.11 5.51 8.19
C PRO A 233 7.60 5.84 8.23
N GLN A 234 8.43 5.07 8.94
CA GLN A 234 9.85 5.37 9.11
C GLN A 234 10.56 5.40 7.74
N HIS A 235 11.40 6.41 7.54
CA HIS A 235 12.24 6.56 6.36
C HIS A 235 13.43 7.47 6.67
N GLU A 236 14.56 7.28 5.99
CA GLU A 236 15.77 8.06 6.24
C GLU A 236 15.66 9.52 5.75
N SER A 237 14.95 9.74 4.64
CA SER A 237 14.94 11.04 3.94
C SER A 237 13.55 11.66 3.70
N GLU A 238 12.47 10.90 3.88
CA GLU A 238 11.11 11.33 3.56
C GLU A 238 10.31 11.56 4.84
N SER A 239 9.45 12.57 4.86
CA SER A 239 8.52 12.76 5.99
C SER A 239 7.44 11.68 6.01
N ALA A 240 6.80 11.49 7.17
CA ALA A 240 5.72 10.52 7.32
C ALA A 240 4.54 10.81 6.38
N LEU A 241 4.22 12.09 6.16
CA LEU A 241 3.18 12.47 5.20
C LEU A 241 3.57 12.23 3.75
N LEU A 242 4.85 12.37 3.39
CA LEU A 242 5.31 12.03 2.04
C LEU A 242 5.28 10.51 1.81
N ARG A 243 5.68 9.72 2.81
CA ARG A 243 5.53 8.26 2.77
C ARG A 243 4.08 7.84 2.59
N PHE A 244 3.17 8.50 3.31
CA PHE A 244 1.74 8.28 3.17
C PHE A 244 1.24 8.61 1.75
N PHE A 245 1.68 9.73 1.18
CA PHE A 245 1.36 10.08 -0.19
C PHE A 245 1.75 8.96 -1.17
N TRP A 246 2.97 8.42 -1.06
CA TRP A 246 3.40 7.32 -1.93
C TRP A 246 2.61 6.04 -1.73
N LEU A 247 2.29 5.68 -0.48
CA LEU A 247 1.42 4.53 -0.20
C LEU A 247 0.07 4.66 -0.92
N VAL A 248 -0.53 5.85 -0.85
CA VAL A 248 -1.83 6.12 -1.47
C VAL A 248 -1.72 6.17 -3.00
N ALA A 249 -0.67 6.77 -3.54
CA ALA A 249 -0.41 6.80 -4.98
C ALA A 249 -0.22 5.38 -5.55
N ASP A 250 0.52 4.53 -4.83
CA ASP A 250 0.73 3.13 -5.21
C ASP A 250 -0.62 2.38 -5.25
N VAL A 251 -1.47 2.56 -4.24
CA VAL A 251 -2.82 1.96 -4.21
C VAL A 251 -3.70 2.49 -5.33
N PHE A 252 -3.62 3.78 -5.64
CA PHE A 252 -4.37 4.38 -6.76
C PHE A 252 -3.95 3.77 -8.10
N MET A 253 -2.64 3.62 -8.35
CA MET A 253 -2.13 3.01 -9.59
C MET A 253 -2.52 1.54 -9.71
N LEU A 254 -2.47 0.77 -8.62
CA LEU A 254 -2.98 -0.60 -8.57
C LEU A 254 -4.47 -0.70 -8.91
N ARG A 255 -5.30 0.17 -8.32
CA ARG A 255 -6.74 0.26 -8.64
C ARG A 255 -6.95 0.54 -10.13
N THR A 256 -6.17 1.46 -10.69
CA THR A 256 -6.21 1.77 -12.12
C THR A 256 -5.84 0.56 -12.98
N LEU A 257 -4.80 -0.22 -12.62
CA LEU A 257 -4.47 -1.46 -13.33
C LEU A 257 -5.63 -2.46 -13.32
N PHE A 258 -6.28 -2.67 -12.17
CA PHE A 258 -7.45 -3.54 -12.08
C PHE A 258 -8.64 -3.02 -12.90
N CYS A 259 -8.90 -1.71 -12.87
CA CYS A 259 -9.96 -1.12 -13.71
C CYS A 259 -9.66 -1.30 -15.19
N LEU A 260 -8.42 -1.04 -15.63
CA LEU A 260 -8.03 -1.25 -17.02
C LEU A 260 -8.16 -2.71 -17.45
N TRP A 261 -7.85 -3.65 -16.55
CA TRP A 261 -8.06 -5.08 -16.79
C TRP A 261 -9.53 -5.40 -17.10
N THR A 262 -10.45 -4.88 -16.30
CA THR A 262 -11.87 -5.24 -16.35
C THR A 262 -12.71 -4.32 -17.24
N MET A 263 -12.12 -3.25 -17.79
CA MET A 263 -12.82 -2.23 -18.58
C MET A 263 -13.43 -2.77 -19.89
N ASP A 264 -12.89 -3.86 -20.43
CA ASP A 264 -13.43 -4.56 -21.61
C ASP A 264 -14.32 -5.76 -21.24
N ASP A 265 -14.88 -5.75 -20.03
CA ASP A 265 -15.69 -6.82 -19.43
C ASP A 265 -14.94 -8.15 -19.20
N SER A 266 -13.60 -8.15 -19.33
CA SER A 266 -12.79 -9.32 -19.01
C SER A 266 -12.91 -9.73 -17.55
N THR A 267 -12.89 -11.05 -17.35
CA THR A 267 -12.85 -11.63 -16.01
C THR A 267 -11.49 -11.46 -15.38
N LEU A 268 -11.47 -11.36 -14.06
CA LEU A 268 -10.26 -11.30 -13.25
C LEU A 268 -10.26 -12.46 -12.25
N SER A 269 -9.32 -13.38 -12.43
CA SER A 269 -9.09 -14.53 -11.54
C SER A 269 -8.11 -14.18 -10.41
N HIS A 270 -8.05 -15.01 -9.35
CA HIS A 270 -7.09 -14.83 -8.26
C HIS A 270 -5.63 -14.85 -8.74
N ASP A 271 -5.28 -15.74 -9.68
CA ASP A 271 -3.92 -15.80 -10.25
C ASP A 271 -3.56 -14.49 -10.96
N GLU A 272 -4.50 -13.91 -11.70
CA GLU A 272 -4.32 -12.60 -12.36
C GLU A 272 -4.25 -11.46 -11.33
N ILE A 273 -5.00 -11.53 -10.22
CA ILE A 273 -4.91 -10.56 -9.13
C ILE A 273 -3.50 -10.54 -8.53
N TYR A 274 -2.99 -11.71 -8.14
CA TYR A 274 -1.65 -11.81 -7.54
C TYR A 274 -0.56 -11.44 -8.55
N ALA A 275 -0.71 -11.79 -9.82
CA ALA A 275 0.21 -11.39 -10.87
C ALA A 275 0.24 -9.87 -11.09
N LEU A 276 -0.90 -9.18 -11.00
CA LEU A 276 -0.96 -7.72 -11.10
C LEU A 276 -0.29 -7.04 -9.89
N PHE A 277 -0.47 -7.56 -8.68
CA PHE A 277 0.29 -7.09 -7.51
C PHE A 277 1.79 -7.31 -7.70
N ALA A 278 2.22 -8.50 -8.14
CA ALA A 278 3.63 -8.83 -8.36
C ALA A 278 4.27 -7.93 -9.42
N LEU A 279 3.57 -7.73 -10.53
CA LEU A 279 3.97 -6.84 -11.63
C LEU A 279 4.14 -5.40 -11.15
N PHE A 280 3.20 -4.91 -10.34
CA PHE A 280 3.28 -3.57 -9.77
C PHE A 280 4.43 -3.43 -8.78
N GLU A 281 4.61 -4.38 -7.86
CA GLU A 281 5.69 -4.39 -6.88
C GLU A 281 7.08 -4.48 -7.54
N ALA A 282 7.20 -5.28 -8.60
CA ALA A 282 8.42 -5.34 -9.41
C ALA A 282 8.75 -3.99 -10.04
N TRP A 283 7.76 -3.30 -10.61
CA TRP A 283 7.93 -1.94 -11.12
C TRP A 283 8.24 -0.95 -10.00
N ARG A 284 7.53 -1.00 -8.87
CA ARG A 284 7.67 -0.09 -7.74
C ARG A 284 9.10 -0.05 -7.20
N ASN A 285 9.81 -1.17 -7.25
CA ASN A 285 11.19 -1.31 -6.80
C ASN A 285 12.24 -1.00 -7.89
N SER A 286 11.81 -0.60 -9.09
CA SER A 286 12.67 -0.28 -10.23
C SER A 286 13.19 1.17 -10.24
N GLU A 287 14.20 1.42 -11.07
CA GLU A 287 14.68 2.79 -11.35
C GLU A 287 13.63 3.64 -12.08
N ASN A 288 12.82 3.02 -12.96
CA ASN A 288 11.73 3.70 -13.67
C ASN A 288 10.70 4.30 -12.68
N ALA A 289 10.33 3.55 -11.64
CA ALA A 289 9.45 4.06 -10.58
C ALA A 289 10.07 5.25 -9.82
N ARG A 290 11.37 5.21 -9.53
CA ARG A 290 12.07 6.34 -8.89
C ARG A 290 12.02 7.60 -9.75
N SER A 291 12.28 7.48 -11.05
CA SER A 291 12.21 8.60 -12.00
C SER A 291 10.81 9.21 -12.09
N LEU A 292 9.77 8.38 -12.17
CA LEU A 292 8.39 8.84 -12.17
C LEU A 292 8.03 9.56 -10.86
N ARG A 293 8.45 9.02 -9.71
CA ARG A 293 8.21 9.66 -8.40
C ARG A 293 8.86 11.05 -8.31
N LEU A 294 10.07 11.22 -8.85
CA LEU A 294 10.72 12.54 -8.92
C LEU A 294 9.91 13.53 -9.77
N HIS A 295 9.44 13.10 -10.95
CA HIS A 295 8.57 13.94 -11.81
C HIS A 295 7.27 14.36 -11.10
N ILE A 296 6.63 13.42 -10.40
CA ILE A 296 5.40 13.73 -9.64
C ILE A 296 5.67 14.69 -8.49
N LEU A 297 6.83 14.60 -7.81
CA LEU A 297 7.20 15.55 -6.75
C LEU A 297 7.37 16.98 -7.27
N ASP A 298 8.00 17.14 -8.43
CA ASP A 298 8.20 18.46 -9.05
C ASP A 298 6.86 19.13 -9.42
N MET A 299 5.82 18.33 -9.63
CA MET A 299 4.46 18.76 -10.00
C MET A 299 3.50 18.83 -8.81
N LEU A 300 3.90 18.36 -7.62
CA LEU A 300 3.00 18.17 -6.48
C LEU A 300 2.47 19.53 -6.00
N PRO A 301 1.15 19.70 -5.79
CA PRO A 301 0.54 20.99 -5.47
C PRO A 301 0.90 21.56 -4.07
N GLY A 302 1.88 20.98 -3.38
CA GLY A 302 2.49 21.50 -2.15
C GLY A 302 2.33 20.59 -0.93
N ASP A 303 1.09 20.24 -0.56
CA ASP A 303 0.81 19.48 0.67
C ASP A 303 0.63 17.97 0.38
N PRO A 304 1.56 17.09 0.82
CA PRO A 304 1.47 15.65 0.58
C PRO A 304 0.20 15.00 1.13
N LEU A 305 -0.34 15.50 2.25
CA LEU A 305 -1.57 14.95 2.84
C LEU A 305 -2.78 15.27 1.97
N LEU A 306 -2.91 16.51 1.52
CA LEU A 306 -4.01 16.91 0.64
C LEU A 306 -3.92 16.19 -0.71
N SER A 307 -2.71 16.07 -1.27
CA SER A 307 -2.44 15.28 -2.47
C SER A 307 -2.84 13.81 -2.27
N ALA A 308 -2.46 13.19 -1.15
CA ALA A 308 -2.87 11.82 -0.86
C ALA A 308 -4.39 11.68 -0.76
N PHE A 309 -5.06 12.58 -0.02
CA PHE A 309 -6.52 12.57 0.09
C PHE A 309 -7.21 12.73 -1.26
N SER A 310 -6.65 13.53 -2.17
CA SER A 310 -7.21 13.66 -3.51
C SER A 310 -7.23 12.37 -4.33
N LEU A 311 -6.36 11.40 -4.01
CA LEU A 311 -6.26 10.12 -4.74
C LEU A 311 -7.19 9.04 -4.18
N ILE A 312 -7.74 9.23 -2.98
CA ILE A 312 -8.75 8.33 -2.39
C ILE A 312 -10.17 8.86 -2.54
N THR A 313 -10.34 10.17 -2.79
CA THR A 313 -11.64 10.77 -3.11
C THR A 313 -12.10 10.43 -4.52
N ARG A 314 -13.42 10.39 -4.70
CA ARG A 314 -14.08 10.31 -6.01
C ARG A 314 -14.31 11.74 -6.51
#